data_AF-A0A5C7PIL8-F1
#
_entry.id   AF-A0A5C7PIL8-F1
#
_cell.length_a   1.000
_cell.length_b   1.000
_cell.length_c   1.000
_cell.angle_alpha   90.00
_cell.angle_beta   90.00
_cell.angle_gamma   90.00
#
_symmetry.space_group_name_H-M   'P 1'
#
loop_
_entity.id
_entity.type
_entity.pdbx_description
1 polymer ?
#
loop_
_entity_poly.entity_id
_entity_poly.type
_entity_poly.pdbx_seq_one_letter_code
_entity_poly.pdbx_strand_id
1 'polypeptide(L)'
;MQIIRQTLERMTIESFADQHGLKMLVKEAFLGGHARFLACFAGEVQILSCPPEHAGQGDTEEEAIQDYAEQISGKILVIDPNGGVNRKNFKIPILHYGAAAIQKLRAKQPSDPRKPMLNG
;
A
#
# COMPACT_ATOMS: atom_id res chain seq x y z
N MET A 1 -8.91 32.83 -3.07
CA MET A 1 -8.49 31.48 -3.51
C MET A 1 -9.17 30.46 -2.62
N GLN A 2 -9.95 29.55 -3.19
CA GLN A 2 -10.60 28.47 -2.43
C GLN A 2 -9.75 27.20 -2.58
N ILE A 3 -9.33 26.61 -1.46
CA ILE A 3 -8.58 25.34 -1.44
C ILE A 3 -9.55 24.22 -1.10
N ILE A 4 -9.71 23.24 -1.99
CA ILE A 4 -10.46 22.00 -1.73
C ILE A 4 -9.47 20.94 -1.28
N ARG A 5 -9.69 20.35 -0.09
CA ARG A 5 -8.88 19.26 0.44
C ARG A 5 -9.64 17.95 0.26
N GLN A 6 -9.09 17.02 -0.53
CA GLN A 6 -9.59 15.66 -0.60
C GLN A 6 -8.75 14.78 0.33
N THR A 7 -9.40 14.14 1.29
CA THR A 7 -8.76 13.18 2.18
C THR A 7 -8.93 11.79 1.56
N LEU A 8 -7.83 11.09 1.30
CA LEU A 8 -7.88 9.70 0.89
C LEU A 8 -8.25 8.82 2.09
N GLU A 9 -9.01 7.75 1.82
CA GLU A 9 -9.31 6.72 2.80
C GLU A 9 -8.02 6.05 3.30
N ARG A 10 -8.05 5.53 4.52
CA ARG A 10 -6.93 4.82 5.17
C ARG A 10 -7.35 3.41 5.52
N MET A 11 -6.57 2.40 5.13
CA MET A 11 -6.85 1.01 5.46
C MET A 11 -5.56 0.18 5.52
N THR A 12 -5.67 -1.09 5.91
CA THR A 12 -4.53 -2.00 5.83
C THR A 12 -4.36 -2.52 4.40
N ILE A 13 -3.12 -2.86 4.04
CA ILE A 13 -2.84 -3.49 2.75
C ILE A 13 -3.50 -4.88 2.63
N GLU A 14 -3.67 -5.58 3.75
CA GLU A 14 -4.37 -6.86 3.85
C GLU A 14 -5.86 -6.70 3.50
N SER A 15 -6.56 -5.75 4.12
CA SER A 15 -7.97 -5.49 3.82
C SER A 15 -8.16 -4.99 2.38
N PHE A 16 -7.22 -4.20 1.87
CA PHE A 16 -7.23 -3.78 0.47
C PHE A 16 -7.09 -4.99 -0.47
N ALA A 17 -6.16 -5.90 -0.16
CA ALA A 17 -5.96 -7.12 -0.94
C ALA A 17 -7.21 -8.00 -0.95
N ASP A 18 -7.80 -8.25 0.22
CA ASP A 18 -9.01 -9.06 0.38
C ASP A 18 -10.19 -8.46 -0.39
N GLN A 19 -10.41 -7.15 -0.27
CA GLN A 19 -11.50 -6.44 -0.95
C GLN A 19 -11.43 -6.56 -2.47
N HIS A 20 -10.22 -6.64 -3.02
CA HIS A 20 -9.98 -6.66 -4.47
C HIS A 20 -9.58 -8.05 -5.00
N GLY A 21 -9.54 -9.07 -4.14
CA GLY A 21 -9.09 -10.42 -4.50
C GLY A 21 -7.65 -10.47 -4.99
N LEU A 22 -6.80 -9.58 -4.49
CA LEU A 22 -5.37 -9.50 -4.84
C LEU A 22 -4.57 -10.46 -3.97
N LYS A 23 -3.45 -10.94 -4.50
CA LYS A 23 -2.52 -11.80 -3.77
C LYS A 23 -1.18 -11.09 -3.65
N MET A 24 -0.67 -10.98 -2.44
CA MET A 24 0.68 -10.50 -2.18
C MET A 24 1.70 -11.61 -2.49
N LEU A 25 2.79 -11.26 -3.15
CA LEU A 25 3.98 -12.08 -3.32
C LEU A 25 5.08 -11.49 -2.45
N VAL A 26 5.63 -12.33 -1.58
CA VAL A 26 6.83 -12.02 -0.82
C VAL A 26 7.89 -13.04 -1.18
N LYS A 27 9.09 -12.58 -1.56
CA LYS A 27 10.19 -13.45 -1.95
C LYS A 27 11.50 -12.97 -1.37
N GLU A 28 12.34 -13.92 -0.99
CA GLU A 28 13.73 -13.64 -0.65
C GLU A 28 14.54 -13.43 -1.93
N ALA A 29 15.42 -12.43 -1.92
CA ALA A 29 16.33 -12.09 -3.01
C ALA A 29 17.69 -11.69 -2.43
N PHE A 30 18.76 -12.17 -3.07
CA PHE A 30 20.11 -11.72 -2.74
C PHE A 30 20.44 -10.45 -3.52
N LEU A 31 20.49 -9.32 -2.82
CA LEU A 31 20.76 -7.99 -3.41
C LEU A 31 21.91 -7.35 -2.64
N GLY A 32 22.97 -6.92 -3.35
CA GLY A 32 24.10 -6.22 -2.73
C GLY A 32 24.85 -7.04 -1.66
N GLY A 33 24.91 -8.36 -1.80
CA GLY A 33 25.67 -9.24 -0.91
C GLY A 33 24.96 -9.66 0.39
N HIS A 34 23.68 -9.34 0.55
CA HIS A 34 22.85 -9.79 1.68
C HIS A 34 21.46 -10.22 1.21
N ALA A 35 20.82 -11.10 1.97
CA ALA A 35 19.44 -11.50 1.75
C ALA A 35 18.49 -10.35 2.10
N ARG A 36 17.53 -10.08 1.23
CA ARG A 36 16.42 -9.15 1.45
C ARG A 36 15.11 -9.79 1.05
N PHE A 37 14.03 -9.30 1.61
CA PHE A 37 12.68 -9.62 1.19
C PHE A 37 12.16 -8.56 0.21
N LEU A 38 11.46 -9.02 -0.82
CA LEU A 38 10.78 -8.20 -1.80
C LEU A 38 9.28 -8.49 -1.76
N ALA A 39 8.45 -7.45 -1.65
CA ALA A 39 6.99 -7.57 -1.63
C ALA A 39 6.33 -6.83 -2.82
N CYS A 40 5.35 -7.46 -3.46
CA CYS A 40 4.50 -6.85 -4.48
C CYS A 40 3.20 -7.65 -4.70
N PHE A 41 2.19 -7.06 -5.33
CA PHE A 41 1.00 -7.79 -5.77
C PHE A 41 1.28 -8.66 -7.00
N ALA A 42 0.71 -9.86 -7.01
CA ALA A 42 0.77 -10.77 -8.15
C ALA A 42 0.06 -10.17 -9.37
N GLY A 43 0.71 -10.26 -10.54
CA GLY A 43 0.14 -9.80 -11.81
C GLY A 43 0.24 -8.28 -12.03
N GLU A 44 1.00 -7.57 -11.19
CA GLU A 44 1.41 -6.21 -11.50
C GLU A 44 2.15 -6.13 -12.83
N VAL A 45 1.80 -5.11 -13.63
CA VAL A 45 2.50 -4.83 -14.89
C VAL A 45 3.92 -4.40 -14.56
N GLN A 46 4.88 -5.28 -14.87
CA GLN A 46 6.30 -4.93 -14.88
C GLN A 46 6.58 -4.09 -16.13
N ILE A 47 6.93 -2.83 -15.96
CA ILE A 47 7.34 -1.96 -17.07
C ILE A 47 8.73 -2.38 -17.60
N LEU A 48 9.53 -3.12 -16.82
CA LEU A 48 10.88 -3.60 -17.16
C LEU A 48 11.16 -4.99 -16.55
N SER A 49 12.07 -5.77 -17.16
CA SER A 49 12.51 -7.13 -16.76
C SER A 49 13.29 -7.22 -15.44
N CYS A 50 13.28 -6.17 -14.63
CA CYS A 50 13.83 -6.14 -13.28
C CYS A 50 12.72 -6.50 -12.28
N PRO A 51 13.02 -6.70 -10.97
CA PRO A 51 11.99 -6.62 -9.95
C PRO A 51 11.16 -5.36 -10.21
N PRO A 52 9.82 -5.37 -9.97
CA PRO A 52 9.01 -4.19 -10.19
C PRO A 52 9.75 -3.00 -9.58
N GLU A 53 9.94 -1.90 -10.32
CA GLU A 53 10.62 -0.68 -9.80
C GLU A 53 9.98 -0.18 -8.50
N HIS A 54 8.81 -0.73 -8.14
CA HIS A 54 7.95 -0.36 -7.04
C HIS A 54 7.76 -1.52 -6.05
N ALA A 55 8.56 -2.60 -6.12
CA ALA A 55 8.53 -3.64 -5.10
C ALA A 55 9.05 -3.08 -3.78
N GLY A 56 8.34 -3.38 -2.69
CA GLY A 56 8.81 -3.03 -1.37
C GLY A 56 10.00 -3.90 -0.98
N GLN A 57 10.93 -3.33 -0.22
CA GLN A 57 12.15 -4.01 0.22
C GLN A 57 12.30 -3.94 1.73
N GLY A 58 12.81 -5.01 2.33
CA GLY A 58 13.08 -5.07 3.76
C GLY A 58 14.06 -6.18 4.12
N ASP A 59 14.63 -6.10 5.33
CA ASP A 59 15.44 -7.19 5.88
C ASP A 59 14.52 -8.30 6.46
N THR A 60 13.23 -8.00 6.63
CA THR A 60 12.15 -8.91 7.01
C THR A 60 10.97 -8.84 6.04
N GLU A 61 10.10 -9.86 6.05
CA GLU A 61 8.87 -9.86 5.24
C GLU A 61 7.97 -8.67 5.57
N GLU A 62 7.82 -8.38 6.86
CA GLU A 62 6.99 -7.29 7.38
C GLU A 62 7.47 -5.92 6.93
N GLU A 63 8.79 -5.70 6.94
CA GLU A 63 9.39 -4.45 6.44
C GLU A 63 9.18 -4.30 4.93
N ALA A 64 9.35 -5.38 4.17
CA ALA A 64 9.13 -5.34 2.72
C ALA A 64 7.66 -5.02 2.39
N ILE A 65 6.69 -5.59 3.12
CA ILE A 65 5.27 -5.30 2.93
C ILE A 65 4.92 -3.87 3.34
N GLN A 66 5.49 -3.38 4.44
CA GLN A 66 5.26 -2.00 4.89
C GLN A 66 5.85 -0.99 3.89
N ASP A 67 7.09 -1.20 3.43
CA ASP A 67 7.71 -0.37 2.41
C ASP A 67 6.90 -0.38 1.11
N TYR A 68 6.43 -1.56 0.68
CA TYR A 68 5.57 -1.67 -0.49
C TYR A 68 4.27 -0.87 -0.33
N ALA A 69 3.59 -0.99 0.83
CA ALA A 69 2.37 -0.26 1.13
C ALA A 69 2.56 1.26 1.05
N GLU A 70 3.69 1.77 1.55
CA GLU A 70 4.05 3.19 1.47
C GLU A 70 4.31 3.62 0.03
N GLN A 71 5.05 2.81 -0.74
CA GLN A 71 5.38 3.11 -2.13
C GLN A 71 4.14 3.22 -3.03
N ILE A 72 3.12 2.38 -2.83
CA ILE A 72 1.92 2.36 -3.69
C ILE A 72 0.79 3.26 -3.18
N SER A 73 0.86 3.72 -1.92
CA SER A 73 -0.18 4.55 -1.30
C SER A 73 -0.51 5.80 -2.13
N GLY A 74 -1.82 6.02 -2.37
CA GLY A 74 -2.30 7.16 -3.16
C GLY A 74 -2.01 7.11 -4.66
N LYS A 75 -1.39 6.02 -5.16
CA LYS A 75 -1.13 5.81 -6.59
C LYS A 75 -2.24 4.99 -7.25
N ILE A 76 -2.07 4.70 -8.54
CA ILE A 76 -2.89 3.76 -9.29
C ILE A 76 -2.10 2.46 -9.45
N LEU A 77 -2.64 1.36 -8.94
CA LEU A 77 -2.10 0.02 -9.17
C LEU A 77 -2.72 -0.56 -10.43
N VAL A 78 -1.89 -1.11 -11.31
CA VAL A 78 -2.32 -1.75 -12.55
C VAL A 78 -1.97 -3.24 -12.49
N ILE A 79 -3.01 -4.07 -12.50
CA ILE A 79 -2.90 -5.53 -12.50
C ILE A 79 -3.30 -6.03 -13.89
N ASP A 80 -2.39 -6.68 -14.59
CA ASP A 80 -2.64 -7.28 -15.90
C ASP A 80 -1.83 -8.57 -16.06
N PRO A 81 -2.28 -9.69 -15.44
CA PRO A 81 -1.52 -10.93 -15.40
C PRO A 81 -1.31 -11.57 -16.79
N ASN A 82 -2.10 -11.19 -17.79
CA ASN A 82 -2.13 -11.81 -19.11
C ASN A 82 -1.86 -10.82 -20.27
N GLY A 83 -1.31 -9.64 -19.99
CA GLY A 83 -0.83 -8.71 -21.03
C GLY A 83 -1.90 -8.08 -21.93
N GLY A 84 -3.10 -7.80 -21.39
CA GLY A 84 -4.04 -6.85 -22.00
C GLY A 84 -5.51 -7.22 -21.88
N VAL A 85 -5.82 -8.51 -21.67
CA VAL A 85 -7.21 -9.01 -21.68
C VAL A 85 -7.93 -8.76 -20.36
N ASN A 86 -7.19 -8.67 -19.24
CA ASN A 86 -7.75 -8.55 -17.89
C ASN A 86 -7.11 -7.43 -17.08
N ARG A 87 -6.74 -6.33 -17.74
CA ARG A 87 -6.16 -5.15 -17.09
C ARG A 87 -7.17 -4.50 -16.13
N LYS A 88 -6.81 -4.43 -14.85
CA LYS A 88 -7.56 -3.74 -13.79
C LYS A 88 -6.74 -2.61 -13.22
N ASN A 89 -7.38 -1.45 -13.07
CA ASN A 89 -6.78 -0.28 -12.44
C ASN A 89 -7.45 -0.05 -11.07
N PHE A 90 -6.66 0.01 -10.01
CA PHE A 90 -7.15 0.26 -8.66
C PHE A 90 -6.61 1.60 -8.16
N LYS A 91 -7.50 2.44 -7.63
CA LYS A 91 -7.07 3.63 -6.88
C LYS A 91 -6.67 3.17 -5.49
N ILE A 92 -5.40 3.37 -5.14
CA ILE A 92 -4.89 2.92 -3.85
C ILE A 92 -5.21 3.98 -2.78
N PRO A 93 -5.85 3.61 -1.67
CA PRO A 93 -5.97 4.48 -0.50
C PRO A 93 -4.59 4.70 0.14
N ILE A 94 -4.55 5.36 1.30
CA ILE A 94 -3.34 5.35 2.12
C ILE A 94 -3.30 4.02 2.87
N LEU A 95 -2.28 3.22 2.59
CA LEU A 95 -2.11 1.86 3.09
C LEU A 95 -1.08 1.78 4.21
N HIS A 96 -1.29 0.79 5.07
CA HIS A 96 -0.36 0.41 6.12
C HIS A 96 -0.36 -1.10 6.32
N TYR A 97 0.73 -1.64 6.84
CA TYR A 97 0.82 -3.04 7.20
C TYR A 97 0.43 -3.27 8.66
N GLY A 98 -0.44 -4.25 8.90
CA GLY A 98 -0.88 -4.66 10.23
C GLY A 98 -1.83 -3.68 10.95
N ALA A 99 -2.63 -4.25 11.86
CA ALA A 99 -3.67 -3.51 12.59
C ALA A 99 -3.11 -2.40 13.52
N ALA A 100 -1.88 -2.55 14.01
CA ALA A 100 -1.24 -1.59 14.91
C ALA A 100 -0.92 -0.25 14.22
N ALA A 101 -0.65 -0.26 12.91
CA ALA A 101 -0.37 0.96 12.16
C ALA A 101 -1.61 1.86 12.04
N ILE A 102 -2.80 1.28 11.85
CA ILE A 102 -4.08 2.02 11.85
C ILE A 102 -4.33 2.72 13.19
N GLN A 103 -4.04 2.07 14.32
CA GLN A 103 -4.21 2.68 15.64
C GLN A 103 -3.28 3.88 15.86
N LYS A 104 -2.01 3.78 15.41
CA LYS A 104 -1.06 4.91 15.46
C LYS A 104 -1.51 6.10 14.61
N LEU A 105 -2.25 5.87 13.53
CA LEU A 105 -2.75 6.93 12.65
C LEU A 105 -4.03 7.57 13.16
N ARG A 106 -4.92 6.80 13.80
CA ARG A 106 -6.07 7.34 14.54
C ARG A 106 -5.61 8.19 15.72
N ALA A 107 -4.55 7.79 16.41
CA ALA A 107 -3.96 8.55 17.52
C ALA A 107 -3.24 9.84 17.06
N LYS A 108 -2.72 9.88 15.83
CA LYS A 108 -2.06 11.07 15.23
C LYS A 108 -3.01 11.98 14.44
N GLN A 109 -4.30 11.66 14.32
CA GLN A 109 -5.25 12.62 13.78
C GLN A 109 -5.45 13.72 14.82
N PRO A 110 -5.12 15.00 14.52
CA PRO A 110 -5.54 16.09 15.39
C PRO A 110 -7.06 16.02 15.48
N SER A 111 -7.59 16.05 16.70
CA SER A 111 -9.02 16.17 16.96
C SER A 111 -9.56 17.31 16.11
N ASP A 112 -10.54 17.04 15.26
CA ASP A 112 -11.15 18.06 14.40
C ASP A 112 -11.59 19.24 15.28
N PRO A 113 -11.00 20.43 15.14
CA PRO A 113 -11.34 21.58 15.97
C PRO A 113 -12.77 22.08 15.70
N ARG A 114 -13.47 21.50 14.71
CA ARG A 114 -14.87 21.80 14.38
C ARG A 114 -15.87 20.81 14.95
N LYS A 115 -15.45 19.79 15.71
CA LYS A 115 -16.41 18.92 16.40
C LYS A 115 -16.98 19.69 17.60
N PRO A 116 -18.27 20.05 17.64
CA PRO A 116 -18.84 20.72 18.79
C PRO A 116 -18.72 19.80 20.01
N MET A 117 -18.13 20.31 21.09
CA MET A 117 -18.17 19.67 22.39
C MET A 117 -19.63 19.63 22.83
N LEU A 118 -20.27 18.48 22.68
CA LEU A 118 -21.51 18.19 23.39
C LEU A 118 -21.12 18.00 24.86
N ASN A 119 -21.27 19.07 25.65
CA ASN A 119 -21.28 18.98 27.10
C ASN A 119 -22.57 18.25 27.50
N GLY A 120 -22.42 17.05 28.06
CA GLY A 120 -23.43 16.32 28.81
C GLY A 120 -22.95 16.13 30.23
#